data_AF-A0A7S0FU59-F1
#
_entry.id   AF-A0A7S0FU59-F1
#
_cell.length_a   1.000
_cell.length_b   1.000
_cell.length_c   1.000
_cell.angle_alpha   90.00
_cell.angle_beta   90.00
_cell.angle_gamma   90.00
#
_symmetry.space_group_name_H-M   'P 1'
#
loop_
_entity.id
_entity.type
_entity.pdbx_description
1 polymer ?
#
loop_
_entity_poly.entity_id
_entity_poly.type
_entity_poly.pdbx_seq_one_letter_code
_entity_poly.pdbx_strand_id
1 'polypeptide(L)'
;NITFNSHSHGLLLSEYENNEALNSFFQVLSTNVATASGGGVFVSTMEAREYPFYGAQWHPEKNNFEWSLKEGSYTNTPHSYKAVRASMETAAFFVQESRKSGHIFPEEKQSRLIYSAPILYTRPNWVYDQVYVFDPSEQNGDDATISQSSDGLHDAWATCTLLKRKLLALLAF
;
A
#
# COMPACT_ATOMS: atom_id res chain seq x y z
N ASN A 1 5.44 3.74 19.86
CA ASN A 1 4.88 3.80 18.49
C ASN A 1 4.85 2.39 17.91
N ILE A 2 3.73 1.96 17.30
CA ILE A 2 3.58 0.63 16.67
C ILE A 2 3.21 0.72 15.18
N THR A 3 3.02 1.93 14.64
CA THR A 3 2.63 2.16 13.23
C THR A 3 3.71 2.97 12.51
N PHE A 4 4.11 2.52 11.32
CA PHE A 4 5.06 3.25 10.49
C PHE A 4 4.32 4.21 9.55
N ASN A 5 4.70 5.49 9.56
CA ASN A 5 4.11 6.52 8.72
C ASN A 5 5.20 7.10 7.79
N SER A 6 5.00 6.98 6.48
CA SER A 6 5.87 7.58 5.47
C SER A 6 5.04 8.15 4.33
N HIS A 7 4.33 9.24 4.66
CA HIS A 7 3.48 9.97 3.75
C HIS A 7 3.67 11.48 3.98
N SER A 8 3.45 12.27 2.94
CA SER A 8 3.50 13.75 2.99
C SER A 8 2.11 14.39 2.99
N HIS A 9 1.06 13.59 2.76
CA HIS A 9 -0.32 14.01 2.70
C HIS A 9 -1.19 12.98 3.44
N GLY A 10 -2.28 13.44 4.03
CA GLY A 10 -3.30 12.60 4.65
C GLY A 10 -4.62 13.34 4.70
N LEU A 11 -5.72 12.60 4.86
CA LEU A 11 -7.05 13.17 5.01
C LEU A 11 -7.19 13.82 6.39
N LEU A 12 -7.33 15.14 6.46
CA LEU A 12 -7.56 15.81 7.74
C LEU A 12 -8.90 15.37 8.31
N LEU A 13 -8.97 15.20 9.65
CA LEU A 13 -10.21 14.82 10.31
C LEU A 13 -11.32 15.85 10.03
N SER A 14 -10.98 17.14 10.03
CA SER A 14 -11.92 18.21 9.69
C SER A 14 -12.43 18.13 8.24
N GLU A 15 -11.59 17.69 7.30
CA GLU A 15 -12.02 17.53 5.90
C GLU A 15 -12.95 16.33 5.74
N TYR A 16 -12.66 15.22 6.44
CA TYR A 16 -13.56 14.08 6.54
C TYR A 16 -14.92 14.48 7.14
N GLU A 17 -14.93 15.19 8.28
CA GLU A 17 -16.16 15.60 8.97
C GLU A 17 -17.02 16.54 8.11
N ASN A 18 -16.39 17.44 7.35
CA ASN A 18 -17.10 18.39 6.48
C ASN A 18 -17.47 17.81 5.10
N ASN A 19 -17.13 16.55 4.81
CA ASN A 19 -17.46 15.89 3.55
C ASN A 19 -18.50 14.79 3.79
N GLU A 20 -19.76 15.10 3.49
CA GLU A 20 -20.90 14.19 3.67
C GLU A 20 -20.72 12.85 2.94
N ALA A 21 -20.17 12.86 1.72
CA ALA A 21 -19.93 11.64 0.97
C ALA A 21 -18.91 10.73 1.66
N LEU A 22 -17.85 11.30 2.25
CA LEU A 22 -16.85 10.53 2.98
C LEU A 22 -17.37 10.05 4.35
N ASN A 23 -18.00 10.93 5.13
CA ASN A 23 -18.42 10.59 6.49
C ASN A 23 -19.65 9.68 6.56
N SER A 24 -20.49 9.68 5.51
CA SER A 24 -21.60 8.74 5.37
C SER A 24 -21.13 7.37 4.88
N PHE A 25 -20.06 7.30 4.07
CA PHE A 25 -19.57 6.04 3.52
C PHE A 25 -18.57 5.33 4.45
N PHE A 26 -17.62 6.07 5.02
CA PHE A 26 -16.57 5.53 5.89
C PHE A 26 -16.83 5.86 7.36
N GLN A 27 -16.44 4.95 8.24
CA GLN A 27 -16.29 5.14 9.67
C GLN A 27 -14.80 5.25 10.00
N VAL A 28 -14.42 6.36 10.63
CA VAL A 28 -13.07 6.54 11.17
C VAL A 28 -12.89 5.65 12.41
N LEU A 29 -11.84 4.84 12.41
CA LEU A 29 -11.46 3.94 13.51
C LEU A 29 -10.32 4.50 14.34
N SER A 30 -9.41 5.25 13.72
CA SER A 30 -8.33 5.94 14.42
C SER A 30 -7.83 7.16 13.66
N THR A 31 -7.19 8.04 14.42
CA THR A 31 -6.54 9.25 13.93
C THR A 31 -5.11 9.32 14.45
N ASN A 32 -4.29 10.15 13.80
CA ASN A 32 -2.96 10.51 14.27
C ASN A 32 -2.77 12.03 14.15
N VAL A 33 -1.76 12.56 14.84
CA VAL A 33 -1.37 13.97 14.78
C VAL A 33 -0.13 14.10 13.91
N ALA A 34 -0.18 14.95 12.89
CA ALA A 34 0.96 15.19 12.03
C ALA A 34 2.08 15.92 12.80
N THR A 35 3.32 15.47 12.64
CA THR A 35 4.48 16.03 13.35
C THR A 35 5.11 17.23 12.63
N ALA A 36 4.70 17.51 11.40
CA ALA A 36 5.14 18.69 10.67
C ALA A 36 4.60 19.97 11.33
N SER A 37 5.36 21.07 11.29
CA SER A 37 4.92 22.35 11.84
C SER A 37 3.59 22.80 11.21
N GLY A 38 2.58 23.03 12.05
CA GLY A 38 1.21 23.33 11.61
C GLY A 38 0.36 22.10 11.29
N GLY A 39 0.86 20.89 11.55
CA GLY A 39 0.19 19.62 11.27
C GLY A 39 -1.10 19.42 12.09
N GLY A 40 -2.17 19.05 11.39
CA GLY A 40 -3.47 18.75 12.00
C GLY A 40 -3.65 17.28 12.41
N VAL A 41 -4.83 16.99 12.95
CA VAL A 41 -5.29 15.61 13.17
C VAL A 41 -5.74 15.03 11.82
N PHE A 42 -5.21 13.87 11.45
CA PHE A 42 -5.55 13.17 10.22
C PHE A 42 -6.12 11.78 10.50
N VAL A 43 -6.98 11.31 9.62
CA VAL A 43 -7.54 9.95 9.65
C VAL A 43 -6.42 8.95 9.36
N SER A 44 -6.18 8.02 10.27
CA SER A 44 -5.11 7.02 10.11
C SER A 44 -5.63 5.61 9.83
N THR A 45 -6.85 5.28 10.26
CA THR A 45 -7.54 4.04 9.86
C THR A 45 -9.04 4.30 9.74
N MET A 46 -9.68 3.74 8.71
CA MET A 46 -11.13 3.79 8.49
C MET A 46 -11.63 2.53 7.80
N GLU A 47 -12.92 2.24 7.93
CA GLU A 47 -13.61 1.16 7.23
C GLU A 47 -14.93 1.66 6.65
N ALA A 48 -15.37 1.10 5.52
CA ALA A 48 -16.68 1.45 4.98
C ALA A 48 -17.78 0.85 5.87
N ARG A 49 -18.88 1.59 6.02
CA ARG A 49 -19.97 1.18 6.93
C ARG A 49 -20.71 -0.06 6.46
N GLU A 50 -20.90 -0.19 5.16
CA GLU A 50 -21.73 -1.24 4.54
C GLU A 50 -20.92 -2.17 3.62
N TYR A 51 -19.74 -1.74 3.18
CA TYR A 51 -18.91 -2.48 2.22
C TYR A 51 -17.64 -2.99 2.90
N PRO A 52 -17.06 -4.12 2.48
CA PRO A 52 -15.81 -4.65 3.03
C PRO A 52 -14.59 -3.88 2.47
N PHE A 53 -14.60 -2.55 2.59
CA PHE A 53 -13.52 -1.66 2.16
C PHE A 53 -12.81 -1.09 3.37
N TYR A 54 -11.48 -1.19 3.38
CA TYR A 54 -10.65 -0.82 4.52
C TYR A 54 -9.53 0.12 4.07
N GLY A 55 -9.22 1.11 4.89
CA GLY A 55 -8.15 2.08 4.64
C GLY A 55 -7.24 2.22 5.84
N ALA A 56 -5.94 2.09 5.62
CA ALA A 56 -4.89 2.41 6.59
C ALA A 56 -3.91 3.40 5.96
N GLN A 57 -3.68 4.54 6.61
CA GLN A 57 -2.72 5.54 6.15
C GLN A 57 -1.28 5.17 6.50
N TRP A 58 -1.11 4.35 7.54
CA TRP A 58 0.16 3.78 7.98
C TRP A 58 0.45 2.47 7.23
N HIS A 59 1.70 2.02 7.30
CA HIS A 59 2.21 0.84 6.61
C HIS A 59 2.29 -0.37 7.56
N PRO A 60 1.26 -1.24 7.63
CA PRO A 60 1.28 -2.42 8.49
C PRO A 60 2.32 -3.46 8.07
N GLU A 61 2.67 -3.53 6.78
CA GLU A 61 3.59 -4.53 6.22
C GLU A 61 5.03 -4.34 6.70
N LYS A 62 5.45 -3.08 6.92
CA LYS A 62 6.87 -2.76 7.14
C LYS A 62 7.41 -3.31 8.45
N ASN A 63 6.57 -3.40 9.48
CA ASN A 63 6.96 -3.87 10.82
C ASN A 63 7.61 -5.27 10.79
N ASN A 64 7.15 -6.14 9.88
CA ASN A 64 7.61 -7.53 9.79
C ASN A 64 8.71 -7.73 8.74
N PHE A 65 8.69 -6.93 7.67
CA PHE A 65 9.40 -7.30 6.44
C PHE A 65 10.47 -6.30 6.00
N GLU A 66 10.47 -5.06 6.49
CA GLU A 66 11.37 -4.02 5.99
C GLU A 66 12.36 -3.53 7.03
N TRP A 67 13.64 -3.81 6.83
CA TRP A 67 14.71 -3.45 7.79
C TRP A 67 15.66 -2.38 7.26
N SER A 68 15.24 -1.61 6.25
CA SER A 68 16.11 -0.65 5.55
C SER A 68 16.75 0.33 6.55
N LEU A 69 18.09 0.32 6.57
CA LEU A 69 18.92 1.07 7.52
C LEU A 69 19.33 2.45 7.00
N LYS A 70 18.72 2.97 5.93
CA LYS A 70 19.18 4.25 5.37
C LYS A 70 19.02 5.36 6.42
N GLU A 71 20.15 5.80 6.95
CA GLU A 71 20.26 6.93 7.87
C GLU A 71 19.51 8.14 7.31
N GLY A 72 18.67 8.74 8.14
CA GLY A 72 18.03 10.02 7.85
C GLY A 72 16.60 9.98 7.27
N SER A 73 16.01 8.81 6.96
CA SER A 73 14.59 8.83 6.51
C SER A 73 13.73 7.60 6.86
N TYR A 74 14.32 6.43 7.20
CA TYR A 74 13.55 5.19 7.39
C TYR A 74 13.99 4.34 8.59
N THR A 75 14.89 4.83 9.43
CA THR A 75 15.44 4.13 10.61
C THR A 75 14.44 3.90 11.76
N ASN A 76 13.18 4.31 11.59
CA ASN A 76 12.15 4.31 12.64
C ASN A 76 11.00 3.33 12.38
N THR A 77 11.16 2.36 11.47
CA THR A 77 10.21 1.25 11.36
C THR A 77 10.12 0.51 12.71
N PRO A 78 8.94 0.40 13.32
CA PRO A 78 8.81 -0.22 14.63
C PRO A 78 8.82 -1.75 14.50
N HIS A 79 9.87 -2.38 15.04
CA HIS A 79 10.03 -3.84 15.07
C HIS A 79 9.74 -4.47 16.45
N SER A 80 9.11 -3.72 17.35
CA SER A 80 8.71 -4.25 18.66
C SER A 80 7.68 -5.39 18.51
N TYR A 81 7.61 -6.30 19.50
CA TYR A 81 6.60 -7.36 19.54
C TYR A 81 5.17 -6.85 19.26
N LYS A 82 4.79 -5.70 19.85
CA LYS A 82 3.46 -5.12 19.64
C LYS A 82 3.25 -4.62 18.21
N ALA A 83 4.29 -4.10 17.57
CA ALA A 83 4.23 -3.62 16.18
C ALA A 83 4.15 -4.78 15.19
N VAL A 84 4.93 -5.84 15.43
CA VAL A 84 4.86 -7.09 14.67
C VAL A 84 3.47 -7.72 14.81
N ARG A 85 2.95 -7.78 16.04
CA ARG A 85 1.59 -8.29 16.29
C ARG A 85 0.53 -7.47 15.56
N ALA A 86 0.61 -6.14 15.57
CA ALA A 86 -0.32 -5.29 14.84
C ALA A 86 -0.34 -5.63 13.34
N SER A 87 0.84 -5.80 12.72
CA SER A 87 0.97 -6.23 11.32
C SER A 87 0.26 -7.56 11.05
N MET A 88 0.50 -8.55 11.91
CA MET A 88 -0.08 -9.89 11.78
C MET A 88 -1.61 -9.87 11.93
N GLU A 89 -2.14 -9.15 12.91
CA GLU A 89 -3.59 -9.08 13.15
C GLU A 89 -4.30 -8.33 12.00
N THR A 90 -3.71 -7.26 11.46
CA THR A 90 -4.23 -6.57 10.27
C THR A 90 -4.29 -7.51 9.05
N ALA A 91 -3.23 -8.29 8.81
CA ALA A 91 -3.21 -9.27 7.72
C ALA A 91 -4.23 -10.41 7.95
N ALA A 92 -4.31 -10.92 9.18
CA ALA A 92 -5.26 -11.97 9.54
C ALA A 92 -6.70 -11.52 9.31
N PHE A 93 -7.05 -10.30 9.74
CA PHE A 93 -8.35 -9.69 9.48
C PHE A 93 -8.66 -9.63 7.97
N PHE A 94 -7.77 -9.05 7.16
CA PHE A 94 -8.01 -8.90 5.72
C PHE A 94 -8.16 -10.24 4.98
N VAL A 95 -7.36 -11.25 5.36
CA VAL A 95 -7.50 -12.60 4.80
C VAL A 95 -8.83 -13.25 5.24
N GLN A 96 -9.32 -12.98 6.46
CA GLN A 96 -10.64 -13.46 6.89
C GLN A 96 -11.77 -12.82 6.09
N GLU A 97 -11.67 -11.54 5.72
CA GLU A 97 -12.63 -10.90 4.82
C GLU A 97 -12.59 -11.52 3.42
N SER A 98 -11.39 -11.78 2.89
CA SER A 98 -11.22 -12.41 1.58
C SER A 98 -11.87 -13.81 1.50
N ARG A 99 -11.87 -14.57 2.60
CA ARG A 99 -12.51 -15.90 2.68
C ARG A 99 -14.03 -15.87 2.57
N LYS A 100 -14.67 -14.71 2.72
CA LYS A 100 -16.11 -14.56 2.52
C LYS A 100 -16.49 -14.56 1.03
N SER A 101 -15.50 -14.37 0.15
CA SER A 101 -15.71 -14.45 -1.30
C SER A 101 -15.71 -15.90 -1.79
N GLY A 102 -16.61 -16.20 -2.73
CA GLY A 102 -16.64 -17.47 -3.47
C GLY A 102 -15.79 -17.47 -4.74
N HIS A 103 -14.97 -16.44 -4.98
CA HIS A 103 -14.17 -16.35 -6.19
C HIS A 103 -13.15 -17.49 -6.31
N ILE A 104 -13.06 -18.04 -7.51
CA ILE A 104 -12.14 -19.11 -7.87
C ILE A 104 -11.58 -18.85 -9.28
N PHE A 105 -10.34 -19.26 -9.51
CA PHE A 105 -9.78 -19.23 -10.86
C PHE A 105 -10.52 -20.24 -11.77
N PRO A 106 -10.91 -19.84 -12.99
CA PRO A 106 -11.52 -20.77 -13.95
C PRO A 106 -10.50 -21.78 -14.53
N GLU A 107 -9.22 -21.42 -14.53
CA GLU A 107 -8.11 -22.19 -15.13
C GLU A 107 -6.98 -22.48 -14.11
N GLU A 108 -5.91 -23.13 -14.57
CA GLU A 108 -4.73 -23.42 -13.75
C GLU A 108 -4.12 -22.14 -13.17
N LYS A 109 -4.05 -22.05 -11.84
CA LYS A 109 -3.65 -20.82 -11.15
C LYS A 109 -2.14 -20.57 -11.15
N GLN A 110 -1.29 -21.57 -11.43
CA GLN A 110 0.16 -21.46 -11.20
C GLN A 110 0.78 -20.23 -11.87
N SER A 111 0.39 -19.91 -13.11
CA SER A 111 0.92 -18.76 -13.87
C SER A 111 0.46 -17.39 -13.34
N ARG A 112 -0.57 -17.36 -12.48
CA ARG A 112 -1.12 -16.14 -11.88
C ARG A 112 -0.64 -15.90 -10.45
N LEU A 113 0.03 -16.88 -9.85
CA LEU A 113 0.56 -16.77 -8.50
C LEU A 113 1.91 -16.04 -8.49
N ILE A 114 2.19 -15.30 -7.43
CA ILE A 114 3.45 -14.55 -7.26
C ILE A 114 4.70 -15.45 -7.20
N TYR A 115 4.55 -16.76 -7.02
CA TYR A 115 5.66 -17.69 -6.80
C TYR A 115 6.65 -17.79 -7.96
N SER A 116 6.22 -17.50 -9.19
CA SER A 116 7.08 -17.48 -10.38
C SER A 116 7.59 -16.08 -10.74
N ALA A 117 7.18 -15.04 -10.03
CA ALA A 117 7.56 -13.67 -10.36
C ALA A 117 9.03 -13.38 -9.97
N PRO A 118 9.79 -12.67 -10.82
CA PRO A 118 11.18 -12.34 -10.53
C PRO A 118 11.25 -11.33 -9.37
N ILE A 119 12.16 -11.60 -8.43
CA ILE A 119 12.41 -10.75 -7.26
C ILE A 119 13.80 -10.11 -7.38
N LEU A 120 13.87 -8.81 -7.15
CA LEU A 120 15.11 -8.05 -7.11
C LEU A 120 15.42 -7.66 -5.67
N TYR A 121 16.64 -7.95 -5.22
CA TYR A 121 17.16 -7.40 -3.97
C TYR A 121 17.67 -5.98 -4.20
N THR A 122 17.14 -5.01 -3.44
CA THR A 122 17.28 -3.58 -3.77
C THR A 122 18.08 -2.75 -2.76
N ARG A 123 18.61 -3.39 -1.72
CA ARG A 123 19.52 -2.72 -0.77
C ARG A 123 20.89 -2.43 -1.40
N PRO A 124 21.56 -1.36 -0.95
CA PRO A 124 21.15 -0.38 0.08
C PRO A 124 20.36 0.82 -0.49
N ASN A 125 20.04 0.80 -1.78
CA ASN A 125 19.66 2.00 -2.50
C ASN A 125 18.17 2.38 -2.30
N TRP A 126 17.33 1.40 -1.96
CA TRP A 126 15.87 1.56 -1.91
C TRP A 126 15.32 1.40 -0.49
N VAL A 127 14.08 1.84 -0.32
CA VAL A 127 13.33 1.78 0.95
C VAL A 127 12.64 0.43 1.18
N TYR A 128 12.72 -0.45 0.18
CA TYR A 128 12.24 -1.82 0.20
C TYR A 128 13.45 -2.74 0.08
N ASP A 129 13.43 -3.84 0.81
CA ASP A 129 14.49 -4.84 0.80
C ASP A 129 14.46 -5.66 -0.50
N GLN A 130 13.25 -5.96 -0.96
CA GLN A 130 12.98 -6.70 -2.17
C GLN A 130 11.79 -6.12 -2.92
N VAL A 131 11.82 -6.18 -4.25
CA VAL A 131 10.69 -5.77 -5.11
C VAL A 131 10.46 -6.80 -6.21
N TYR A 132 9.21 -6.94 -6.63
CA TYR A 132 8.86 -7.64 -7.85
C TYR A 132 8.86 -6.66 -9.02
N VAL A 133 9.49 -7.02 -10.13
CA VAL A 133 9.55 -6.20 -11.35
C VAL A 133 8.82 -6.95 -12.45
N PHE A 134 7.84 -6.30 -13.08
CA PHE A 134 7.08 -6.85 -14.19
C PHE A 134 7.37 -6.04 -15.44
N ASP A 135 7.80 -6.69 -16.51
CA ASP A 135 8.00 -6.03 -17.80
C ASP A 135 6.63 -5.81 -18.46
N PRO A 136 6.25 -4.56 -18.78
CA PRO A 136 5.00 -4.28 -19.50
C PRO A 136 4.91 -5.01 -20.85
N SER A 137 6.04 -5.28 -21.50
CA SER A 137 6.10 -5.98 -22.79
C SER A 137 5.85 -7.48 -22.68
N GLU A 138 6.07 -8.09 -21.51
CA GLU A 138 5.77 -9.49 -21.24
C GLU A 138 4.30 -9.75 -20.87
N GLN A 139 3.52 -8.68 -20.61
CA GLN A 139 2.09 -8.77 -20.31
C GLN A 139 1.20 -8.67 -21.57
N ASN A 140 1.75 -8.29 -22.72
CA ASN A 140 1.04 -8.10 -23.99
C ASN A 140 0.86 -9.42 -24.78
N GLY A 141 0.41 -10.46 -24.09
CA GLY A 141 -0.12 -11.66 -24.74
C GLY A 141 -1.50 -11.43 -25.35
N ASP A 142 -2.25 -10.42 -24.87
CA ASP A 142 -3.52 -9.96 -25.44
C ASP A 142 -3.69 -8.45 -25.16
N ASP A 143 -3.59 -7.65 -26.22
CA ASP A 143 -4.04 -6.25 -26.35
C ASP A 143 -3.32 -5.13 -25.56
N ALA A 144 -2.24 -4.57 -26.15
CA ALA A 144 -2.02 -3.11 -26.33
C ALA A 144 -0.56 -2.79 -26.71
N THR A 145 -0.32 -2.46 -27.99
CA THR A 145 0.93 -1.84 -28.46
C THR A 145 1.10 -0.42 -27.92
N ILE A 146 2.15 -0.17 -27.14
CA ILE A 146 2.69 1.17 -26.90
C ILE A 146 4.16 1.20 -27.35
N SER A 147 4.45 2.11 -28.27
CA SER A 147 5.78 2.34 -28.86
C SER A 147 6.79 2.80 -27.81
N GLN A 148 7.91 2.08 -27.71
CA GLN A 148 9.04 2.42 -26.85
C GLN A 148 9.83 3.63 -27.39
N SER A 149 10.12 4.61 -26.52
CA SER A 149 11.21 5.59 -26.70
C SER A 149 12.35 5.31 -25.72
N SER A 150 13.57 5.62 -26.12
CA SER A 150 14.81 4.93 -25.73
C SER A 150 15.56 5.48 -24.50
N ASP A 151 14.89 5.88 -23.41
CA ASP A 151 15.60 6.38 -22.21
C ASP A 151 15.04 5.77 -20.90
N GLY A 152 15.32 4.49 -20.69
CA GLY A 152 14.73 3.62 -19.66
C GLY A 152 15.03 3.91 -18.18
N LEU A 153 15.75 4.99 -17.84
CA LEU A 153 16.04 5.36 -16.44
C LEU A 153 15.24 6.58 -15.95
N HIS A 154 14.79 7.46 -16.85
CA HIS A 154 13.93 8.59 -16.48
C HIS A 154 12.45 8.19 -16.47
N ASP A 155 12.06 7.20 -17.26
CA ASP A 155 10.68 6.75 -17.37
C ASP A 155 10.20 5.94 -16.16
N ALA A 156 11.09 5.23 -15.44
CA ALA A 156 10.70 4.48 -14.23
C ALA A 156 10.06 5.38 -13.14
N TRP A 157 10.45 6.66 -13.07
CA TRP A 157 9.83 7.64 -12.18
C TRP A 157 8.47 8.12 -12.69
N ALA A 158 8.30 8.30 -14.01
CA ALA A 158 7.04 8.66 -14.62
C ALA A 158 6.01 7.52 -14.49
N THR A 159 6.42 6.26 -14.70
CA THR A 159 5.57 5.07 -14.54
C THR A 159 5.19 4.86 -13.07
N CYS A 160 6.09 5.08 -12.11
CA CYS A 160 5.76 5.05 -10.68
C CYS A 160 4.78 6.16 -10.26
N THR A 161 4.85 7.35 -10.88
CA THR A 161 3.94 8.47 -10.57
C THR A 161 2.56 8.26 -11.20
N LEU A 162 2.49 7.62 -12.37
CA LEU A 162 1.24 7.23 -13.02
C LEU A 162 0.56 6.06 -12.28
N LEU A 163 1.33 5.11 -11.76
CA LEU A 163 0.80 4.06 -10.87
C LEU A 163 0.29 4.65 -9.56
N LYS A 164 0.94 5.65 -8.95
CA LYS A 164 0.42 6.31 -7.73
C LYS A 164 -0.92 7.01 -7.93
N ARG A 165 -1.23 7.49 -9.14
CA ARG A 165 -2.55 8.07 -9.46
C ARG A 165 -3.64 7.02 -9.71
N LYS A 166 -3.28 5.76 -9.94
CA LYS A 166 -4.22 4.63 -10.03
C LYS A 166 -4.28 3.77 -8.76
N LEU A 167 -3.25 3.80 -7.91
CA LEU A 167 -3.17 3.02 -6.66
C LEU A 167 -3.66 3.76 -5.41
N LEU A 168 -4.08 5.03 -5.53
CA LEU A 168 -4.96 5.69 -4.55
C LEU A 168 -6.42 5.34 -4.85
N ALA A 169 -6.69 4.05 -5.03
CA ALA A 169 -8.03 3.52 -5.16
C ALA A 169 -8.00 2.08 -4.62
N LEU A 170 -8.68 1.90 -3.50
CA LEU A 170 -9.22 0.63 -3.02
C LEU A 170 -8.21 -0.50 -2.74
N LEU A 171 -7.99 -0.78 -1.45
CA LEU A 171 -7.82 -2.16 -0.97
C LEU A 171 -9.16 -2.91 -1.11
N ALA A 172 -9.62 -3.07 -2.34
CA ALA A 172 -10.71 -3.96 -2.71
C ALA A 172 -10.57 -4.35 -4.17
N PHE A 173 -9.87 -5.45 -4.39
CA PHE A 173 -10.13 -6.46 -5.43
C PHE A 173 -9.70 -7.81 -4.88
#